data_AF-A0A328EDG8-F1
#
_entry.id   AF-A0A328EDG8-F1
#
_cell.length_a   1.000
_cell.length_b   1.000
_cell.length_c   1.000
_cell.angle_alpha   90.00
_cell.angle_beta   90.00
_cell.angle_gamma   90.00
#
_symmetry.space_group_name_H-M   'P 1'
#
loop_
_entity.id
_entity.type
_entity.pdbx_description
1 polymer ?
#
loop_
_entity_poly.entity_id
_entity_poly.type
_entity_poly.pdbx_seq_one_letter_code
_entity_poly.pdbx_strand_id
1 'polypeptide(L)'
;MIELLKNTNFLIIFFTLFFISTLVFGISIILKFSKKKKLSEADKKELKNIFKNMKVNKSDKEKLIDYDKLYHKILQKFGYNGTFGEILKTKPNEIGNLNKVWELHKLRNKLVHDVDEEIKENLFLKVKEYEKEIEIILK
;
A
#
# COMPACT_ATOMS: atom_id res chain seq x y z
N MET A 1 33.15 25.83 44.83
CA MET A 1 32.64 26.48 43.60
C MET A 1 33.06 25.73 42.32
N ILE A 2 34.34 25.42 42.12
CA ILE A 2 34.85 24.67 40.94
C ILE A 2 34.25 23.25 40.82
N GLU A 3 34.10 22.55 41.93
CA GLU A 3 33.57 21.17 41.96
C GLU A 3 32.06 21.11 41.64
N LEU A 4 31.29 22.09 42.09
CA LEU A 4 29.87 22.25 41.73
C LEU A 4 29.71 22.50 40.22
N LEU A 5 30.52 23.39 39.64
CA LEU A 5 30.50 23.67 38.20
C LEU A 5 30.85 22.43 37.35
N LYS A 6 31.83 21.63 37.79
CA LYS A 6 32.17 20.36 37.12
C LYS A 6 31.01 19.37 37.13
N ASN A 7 30.31 19.25 38.25
CA ASN A 7 29.17 18.34 38.38
C ASN A 7 27.98 18.79 37.54
N THR A 8 27.71 20.10 37.48
CA THR A 8 26.67 20.67 36.60
C THR A 8 26.99 20.45 35.12
N ASN A 9 28.23 20.68 34.70
CA ASN A 9 28.66 20.43 33.31
C ASN A 9 28.56 18.94 32.95
N PHE A 10 28.95 18.05 33.86
CA PHE A 10 28.81 16.61 33.68
C PHE A 10 27.34 16.20 33.46
N LEU A 11 26.42 16.71 34.27
CA LEU A 11 24.99 16.45 34.11
C LEU A 11 24.45 16.97 32.77
N ILE A 12 24.83 18.17 32.37
CA ILE A 12 24.40 18.75 31.08
C ILE A 12 24.88 17.88 29.90
N ILE A 13 26.14 17.45 29.92
CA ILE A 13 26.71 16.57 28.90
C ILE A 13 25.99 15.22 28.87
N PHE A 14 25.69 14.64 30.04
CA PHE A 14 24.96 13.39 30.15
C PHE A 14 23.55 13.49 29.54
N PHE A 15 22.78 14.53 29.90
CA PHE A 15 21.42 14.71 29.37
C PHE A 15 21.40 15.02 27.88
N THR A 16 22.37 15.78 27.37
CA THR A 16 22.49 16.05 25.92
C THR A 16 22.81 14.78 25.13
N LEU A 17 23.74 13.96 25.61
CA LEU A 17 24.05 12.66 24.99
C LEU A 17 22.86 11.70 25.01
N PHE A 18 22.14 11.64 26.13
CA PHE A 18 20.92 10.84 26.24
C PHE A 18 19.86 11.29 25.23
N PHE A 19 19.60 12.60 25.14
CA PHE A 19 18.65 13.15 24.19
C PHE A 19 19.02 12.85 22.73
N ILE A 20 20.28 13.05 22.35
CA ILE A 20 20.78 12.70 21.01
C ILE A 20 20.57 11.21 20.73
N SER A 21 20.88 10.33 21.70
CA SER A 21 20.68 8.89 21.56
C SER A 21 19.21 8.53 21.27
N THR A 22 18.26 9.14 22.01
CA THR A 22 16.82 8.91 21.79
C THR A 22 16.33 9.38 20.42
N LEU A 23 16.86 10.50 19.93
CA LEU A 23 16.53 11.01 18.59
C LEU A 23 17.04 10.06 17.49
N VAL A 24 18.29 9.62 17.59
CA VAL A 24 18.89 8.68 16.63
C VAL A 24 18.12 7.36 16.62
N PHE A 25 17.73 6.86 17.80
CA PHE A 25 16.91 5.65 17.91
C PHE A 25 15.54 5.83 17.24
N GLY A 26 14.84 6.93 17.51
CA GLY A 26 13.55 7.24 16.89
C GLY A 26 13.63 7.31 15.36
N ILE A 27 14.65 7.99 14.82
CA ILE A 27 14.90 8.06 13.37
C ILE A 27 15.15 6.67 12.79
N SER A 28 15.94 5.83 13.48
CA SER A 28 16.24 4.47 13.01
C SER A 28 15.01 3.57 12.91
N ILE A 29 14.08 3.69 13.87
CA ILE A 29 12.78 3.01 13.84
C ILE A 29 11.97 3.47 12.62
N ILE A 30 11.81 4.78 12.44
CA ILE A 30 11.05 5.34 11.31
C ILE A 30 11.60 4.84 9.97
N LEU A 31 12.92 4.83 9.79
CA LEU A 31 13.56 4.35 8.56
C LEU A 31 13.34 2.86 8.29
N LYS A 32 13.24 2.02 9.33
CA LYS A 32 12.94 0.58 9.17
C LYS A 32 11.50 0.34 8.73
N PHE A 33 10.54 1.08 9.28
CA PHE A 33 9.11 0.91 8.97
C PHE A 33 8.65 1.67 7.72
N SER A 34 9.42 2.65 7.25
CA SER A 34 9.07 3.48 6.09
C SER A 34 9.49 2.86 4.74
N LYS A 35 10.34 1.83 4.75
CA LYS A 35 10.77 1.18 3.50
C LYS A 35 9.61 0.39 2.88
N LYS A 36 9.24 0.75 1.65
CA LYS A 36 8.35 -0.04 0.81
C LYS A 36 8.90 -1.45 0.68
N LYS A 37 8.06 -2.45 0.94
CA LYS A 37 8.43 -3.84 0.66
C LYS A 37 8.56 -4.01 -0.85
N LYS A 38 9.46 -4.90 -1.27
CA LYS A 38 9.64 -5.24 -2.69
C LYS A 38 9.12 -6.66 -2.93
N LEU A 39 8.42 -6.85 -4.03
CA LEU A 39 8.09 -8.19 -4.52
C LEU A 39 9.36 -8.90 -4.96
N SER A 40 9.38 -10.23 -4.81
CA SER A 40 10.40 -11.04 -5.47
C SER A 40 10.24 -10.96 -6.99
N GLU A 41 11.32 -11.11 -7.74
CA GLU A 41 11.24 -11.11 -9.22
C GLU A 41 10.36 -12.25 -9.75
N ALA A 42 10.34 -13.40 -9.05
CA ALA A 42 9.47 -14.52 -9.38
C ALA A 42 7.98 -14.15 -9.21
N ASP A 43 7.60 -13.58 -8.07
CA ASP A 43 6.22 -13.14 -7.83
C ASP A 43 5.81 -12.05 -8.82
N LYS A 44 6.70 -11.09 -9.08
CA LYS A 44 6.45 -10.00 -10.03
C LYS A 44 6.20 -10.54 -11.44
N LYS A 45 6.97 -11.55 -11.88
CA LYS A 45 6.78 -12.22 -13.17
C LYS A 45 5.46 -12.99 -13.21
N GLU A 46 5.14 -13.75 -12.16
CA GLU A 46 3.86 -14.48 -12.03
C GLU A 46 2.66 -13.52 -12.14
N LEU A 47 2.66 -12.46 -11.33
CA LEU A 47 1.57 -11.48 -11.26
C LEU A 47 1.41 -10.71 -12.58
N LYS A 48 2.50 -10.36 -13.26
CA LYS A 48 2.46 -9.74 -14.59
C LYS A 48 1.85 -10.67 -15.64
N ASN A 49 2.12 -11.97 -15.59
CA ASN A 49 1.53 -12.94 -16.50
C ASN A 49 0.03 -13.08 -16.24
N ILE A 50 -0.38 -13.18 -14.98
CA ILE A 50 -1.80 -13.20 -14.58
C ILE A 50 -2.51 -11.95 -15.11
N PHE A 51 -1.93 -10.77 -14.89
CA PHE A 51 -2.49 -9.50 -15.35
C PHE A 51 -2.67 -9.46 -16.87
N LYS A 52 -1.67 -9.89 -17.64
CA LYS A 52 -1.75 -9.94 -19.11
C LYS A 52 -2.88 -10.84 -19.59
N ASN A 53 -3.03 -12.01 -18.97
CA ASN A 53 -4.06 -12.98 -19.36
C ASN A 53 -5.48 -12.49 -19.05
N MET A 54 -5.65 -11.61 -18.05
CA MET A 54 -6.95 -11.04 -17.69
C MET A 54 -7.46 -10.00 -18.70
N LYS A 55 -6.61 -9.46 -19.58
CA LYS A 55 -6.99 -8.41 -20.55
C LYS A 55 -7.85 -8.94 -21.72
N VAL A 56 -7.93 -10.25 -21.92
CA VAL A 56 -8.48 -10.88 -23.14
C VAL A 56 -9.91 -11.38 -22.92
N ASN A 57 -10.81 -11.12 -23.89
CA ASN A 57 -12.15 -11.70 -24.03
C ASN A 57 -13.04 -11.69 -22.78
N LYS A 58 -13.03 -10.59 -22.02
CA LYS A 58 -13.90 -10.36 -20.85
C LYS A 58 -14.66 -9.05 -20.98
N SER A 59 -15.87 -9.02 -20.44
CA SER A 59 -16.62 -7.78 -20.25
C SER A 59 -15.91 -6.85 -19.27
N ASP A 60 -16.20 -5.56 -19.32
CA ASP A 60 -15.57 -4.60 -18.42
C ASP A 60 -15.93 -4.84 -16.94
N LYS A 61 -17.15 -5.33 -16.68
CA LYS A 61 -17.59 -5.76 -15.34
C LYS A 61 -16.71 -6.89 -14.80
N GLU A 62 -16.48 -7.94 -15.61
CA GLU A 62 -15.65 -9.07 -15.22
C GLU A 62 -14.18 -8.65 -15.00
N LYS A 63 -13.65 -7.78 -15.87
CA LYS A 63 -12.30 -7.22 -15.70
C LYS A 63 -12.15 -6.50 -14.37
N LEU A 64 -13.11 -5.64 -14.00
CA LEU A 64 -13.07 -4.93 -12.72
C LEU A 64 -13.04 -5.88 -11.52
N ILE A 65 -13.84 -6.96 -11.55
CA ILE A 65 -13.86 -7.98 -10.50
C ILE A 65 -12.52 -8.71 -10.42
N ASP A 66 -11.96 -9.12 -11.55
CA ASP A 66 -10.70 -9.86 -11.59
C ASP A 66 -9.49 -9.00 -11.23
N TYR A 67 -9.48 -7.75 -11.67
CA TYR A 67 -8.44 -6.78 -11.31
C TYR A 67 -8.45 -6.47 -9.81
N ASP A 68 -9.62 -6.40 -9.18
CA ASP A 68 -9.74 -6.27 -7.73
C ASP A 68 -9.13 -7.45 -6.98
N LYS A 69 -9.46 -8.68 -7.40
CA LYS A 69 -8.84 -9.89 -6.84
C LYS A 69 -7.33 -9.92 -7.05
N LEU A 70 -6.85 -9.53 -8.23
CA LEU A 70 -5.42 -9.46 -8.52
C LEU A 70 -4.72 -8.44 -7.63
N TYR A 71 -5.29 -7.25 -7.45
CA TYR A 71 -4.71 -6.22 -6.58
C TYR A 71 -4.63 -6.70 -5.13
N HIS A 72 -5.67 -7.37 -4.65
CA HIS A 72 -5.65 -8.00 -3.33
C HIS A 72 -4.51 -9.01 -3.21
N LYS A 73 -4.35 -9.91 -4.21
CA LYS A 73 -3.25 -10.88 -4.26
C LYS A 73 -1.88 -10.20 -4.27
N ILE A 74 -1.72 -9.09 -4.98
CA ILE A 74 -0.47 -8.30 -4.99
C ILE A 74 -0.13 -7.83 -3.58
N LEU A 75 -1.10 -7.26 -2.85
CA LEU A 75 -0.87 -6.82 -1.47
C LEU A 75 -0.58 -7.98 -0.52
N GLN A 76 -1.23 -9.12 -0.70
CA GLN A 76 -0.90 -10.33 0.06
C GLN A 76 0.55 -10.78 -0.19
N LYS A 77 1.07 -10.65 -1.40
CA LYS A 77 2.49 -10.93 -1.72
C LYS A 77 3.45 -9.91 -1.11
N PHE A 78 3.01 -8.68 -0.82
CA PHE A 78 3.74 -7.76 0.07
C PHE A 78 3.62 -8.12 1.56
N GLY A 79 2.86 -9.15 1.92
CA GLY A 79 2.70 -9.66 3.27
C GLY A 79 1.61 -8.95 4.09
N TYR A 80 0.64 -8.32 3.44
CA TYR A 80 -0.58 -7.86 4.11
C TYR A 80 -1.59 -9.00 4.25
N ASN A 81 -2.22 -9.11 5.42
CA ASN A 81 -3.18 -10.18 5.73
C ASN A 81 -4.59 -9.61 5.93
N GLY A 82 -5.61 -10.42 5.65
CA GLY A 82 -7.02 -10.05 5.75
C GLY A 82 -7.71 -9.85 4.39
N THR A 83 -8.94 -9.37 4.45
CA THR A 83 -9.74 -9.00 3.28
C THR A 83 -9.16 -7.77 2.58
N PHE A 84 -9.50 -7.55 1.31
CA PHE A 84 -8.97 -6.42 0.57
C PHE A 84 -9.32 -5.08 1.25
N GLY A 85 -10.55 -4.90 1.70
CA GLY A 85 -10.98 -3.70 2.42
C GLY A 85 -10.25 -3.48 3.74
N GLU A 86 -9.97 -4.53 4.51
CA GLU A 86 -9.15 -4.42 5.74
C GLU A 86 -7.73 -3.99 5.43
N ILE A 87 -7.12 -4.57 4.39
CA ILE A 87 -5.77 -4.21 3.96
C ILE A 87 -5.72 -2.75 3.51
N LEU A 88 -6.69 -2.27 2.73
CA LEU A 88 -6.71 -0.86 2.30
C LEU A 88 -6.83 0.11 3.49
N LYS A 89 -7.55 -0.27 4.55
CA LYS A 89 -7.63 0.54 5.79
C LYS A 89 -6.29 0.68 6.50
N THR A 90 -5.36 -0.28 6.34
CA THR A 90 -4.01 -0.17 6.90
C THR A 90 -3.11 0.81 6.13
N LYS A 91 -3.61 1.41 5.05
CA LYS A 91 -2.89 2.36 4.18
C LYS A 91 -1.54 1.81 3.67
N PRO A 92 -1.54 0.75 2.86
CA PRO A 92 -0.32 0.13 2.36
C PRO A 92 0.61 1.13 1.64
N ASN A 93 1.88 1.17 2.02
CA ASN A 93 2.87 2.12 1.47
C ASN A 93 3.18 1.87 -0.03
N GLU A 94 2.88 0.67 -0.50
CA GLU A 94 3.09 0.23 -1.89
C GLU A 94 2.04 0.82 -2.85
N ILE A 95 0.89 1.24 -2.32
CA ILE A 95 -0.17 1.84 -3.13
C ILE A 95 0.17 3.30 -3.44
N GLY A 96 0.18 3.66 -4.72
CA GLY A 96 0.42 5.04 -5.16
C GLY A 96 -0.76 5.96 -4.86
N ASN A 97 -1.99 5.53 -5.16
CA ASN A 97 -3.20 6.31 -4.94
C ASN A 97 -4.27 5.50 -4.20
N LEU A 98 -4.23 5.54 -2.85
CA LEU A 98 -5.13 4.76 -2.01
C LEU A 98 -6.61 5.12 -2.25
N ASN A 99 -6.91 6.41 -2.42
CA ASN A 99 -8.29 6.86 -2.63
C ASN A 99 -8.86 6.30 -3.92
N LYS A 100 -8.08 6.30 -5.01
CA LYS A 100 -8.49 5.72 -6.29
C LYS A 100 -8.74 4.21 -6.18
N VAL A 101 -7.82 3.47 -5.55
CA VAL A 101 -7.99 2.03 -5.35
C VAL A 101 -9.23 1.74 -4.49
N TRP A 102 -9.48 2.53 -3.45
CA TRP A 102 -10.67 2.41 -2.60
C TRP A 102 -11.97 2.70 -3.37
N GLU A 103 -12.00 3.72 -4.22
CA GLU A 103 -13.13 4.01 -5.10
C GLU A 103 -13.44 2.84 -6.05
N LEU A 104 -12.40 2.29 -6.69
CA LEU A 104 -12.53 1.16 -7.60
C LEU A 104 -13.01 -0.11 -6.87
N HIS A 105 -12.51 -0.36 -5.67
CA HIS A 105 -12.96 -1.46 -4.82
C HIS A 105 -14.46 -1.35 -4.47
N LYS A 106 -14.93 -0.15 -4.11
CA LYS A 106 -16.35 0.08 -3.84
C LYS A 106 -17.21 -0.14 -5.09
N LEU A 107 -16.77 0.34 -6.25
CA LEU A 107 -17.46 0.09 -7.51
C LEU A 107 -17.56 -1.42 -7.80
N ARG A 108 -16.49 -2.18 -7.57
CA ARG A 108 -16.52 -3.64 -7.69
C ARG A 108 -17.57 -4.25 -6.77
N ASN A 109 -17.64 -3.82 -5.51
CA ASN A 109 -18.64 -4.33 -4.57
C ASN A 109 -20.06 -4.04 -5.08
N LYS A 110 -20.30 -2.83 -5.59
CA LYS A 110 -21.57 -2.46 -6.23
C LYS A 110 -21.91 -3.41 -7.39
N LEU A 111 -20.96 -3.64 -8.31
CA LEU A 111 -21.14 -4.52 -9.47
C LEU A 111 -21.51 -5.97 -9.12
N VAL A 112 -21.07 -6.47 -7.97
CA VAL A 112 -21.36 -7.85 -7.52
C VAL A 112 -22.72 -7.95 -6.84
N HIS A 113 -23.17 -6.91 -6.15
CA HIS A 113 -24.42 -6.93 -5.37
C HIS A 113 -25.63 -6.38 -6.14
N ASP A 114 -25.44 -5.38 -6.99
CA ASP A 114 -26.52 -4.76 -7.75
C ASP A 114 -26.59 -5.41 -9.15
N VAL A 115 -27.46 -6.41 -9.27
CA VAL A 115 -27.76 -7.07 -10.56
C VAL A 115 -28.73 -6.23 -11.40
N ASP A 116 -29.50 -5.33 -10.77
CA ASP A 116 -30.66 -4.66 -11.40
C ASP A 116 -30.63 -3.12 -11.36
N GLU A 117 -29.64 -2.46 -10.72
CA GLU A 117 -29.51 -1.00 -10.83
C GLU A 117 -28.79 -0.61 -12.12
N GLU A 118 -29.32 0.40 -12.81
CA GLU A 118 -28.69 1.02 -13.97
C GLU A 118 -27.38 1.72 -13.53
N ILE A 119 -26.26 1.02 -13.69
CA ILE A 119 -24.92 1.53 -13.41
C ILE A 119 -24.60 2.65 -14.42
N LYS A 120 -24.60 3.90 -13.94
CA LYS A 120 -24.32 5.09 -14.75
C LYS A 120 -22.82 5.30 -14.97
N GLU A 121 -21.99 4.57 -14.25
CA GLU A 121 -20.54 4.65 -14.34
C GLU A 121 -20.04 4.10 -15.67
N ASN A 122 -19.13 4.84 -16.31
CA ASN A 122 -18.43 4.36 -17.50
C ASN A 122 -17.41 3.28 -17.10
N LEU A 123 -17.81 2.01 -17.18
CA LEU A 123 -17.00 0.87 -16.76
C LEU A 123 -15.69 0.75 -17.54
N PHE A 124 -15.69 1.08 -18.83
CA PHE A 124 -14.48 1.08 -19.65
C PHE A 124 -13.41 2.02 -19.08
N LEU A 125 -13.79 3.24 -18.70
CA LEU A 125 -12.86 4.18 -18.07
C LEU A 125 -12.35 3.65 -16.73
N LYS A 126 -13.22 3.03 -15.93
CA LYS A 126 -12.85 2.44 -14.64
C LYS A 126 -11.89 1.26 -14.77
N VAL A 127 -12.07 0.42 -15.80
CA VAL A 127 -11.11 -0.63 -16.16
C VAL A 127 -9.73 -0.01 -16.44
N LYS A 128 -9.66 1.07 -17.22
CA LYS A 128 -8.40 1.77 -17.51
C LYS A 128 -7.74 2.40 -16.29
N GLU A 129 -8.53 2.98 -15.39
CA GLU A 129 -8.01 3.46 -14.09
C GLU A 129 -7.39 2.30 -13.30
N TYR A 130 -8.07 1.15 -13.24
CA TYR A 130 -7.58 -0.03 -12.52
C TYR A 130 -6.29 -0.61 -13.14
N GLU A 131 -6.24 -0.73 -14.46
CA GLU A 131 -5.04 -1.19 -15.19
C GLU A 131 -3.83 -0.33 -14.84
N LYS A 132 -4.00 0.99 -14.83
CA LYS A 132 -2.95 1.94 -14.48
C LYS A 132 -2.42 1.73 -13.06
N GLU A 133 -3.32 1.56 -12.08
CA GLU A 133 -2.91 1.32 -10.69
C GLU A 133 -2.18 -0.02 -10.52
N ILE A 134 -2.60 -1.08 -11.22
CA ILE A 134 -1.91 -2.38 -11.24
C ILE A 134 -0.52 -2.24 -11.88
N GLU A 135 -0.42 -1.53 -13.00
CA GLU A 135 0.86 -1.30 -13.67
C GLU A 135 1.83 -0.49 -12.79
N ILE A 136 1.33 0.48 -12.03
CA ILE A 136 2.14 1.25 -11.08
C ILE A 136 2.67 0.37 -9.95
N ILE A 137 1.82 -0.45 -9.33
CA ILE A 137 2.25 -1.28 -8.18
C ILE A 137 3.15 -2.46 -8.60
N LEU A 138 3.04 -2.91 -9.86
CA LEU A 138 3.90 -3.95 -10.44
C LEU A 138 5.16 -3.41 -11.14
N LYS A 139 5.42 -2.10 -11.10
CA LYS A 139 6.67 -1.52 -11.64
C LYS A 139 7.89 -1.91 -10.85
#